data_AF-A0A1S3W2S6-F1
#
_entry.id   AF-A0A1S3W2S6-F1
#
_cell.length_a   1.000
_cell.length_b   1.000
_cell.length_c   1.000
_cell.angle_alpha   90.00
_cell.angle_beta   90.00
_cell.angle_gamma   90.00
#
_symmetry.space_group_name_H-M   'P 1'
#
loop_
_entity.id
_entity.type
_entity.pdbx_description
1 polymer ?
#
loop_
_entity_poly.entity_id
_entity_poly.type
_entity_poly.pdbx_seq_one_letter_code
_entity_poly.pdbx_strand_id
1 'polypeptide(L)'
;MPKNSKVIKRELDNEVIESVKDLLSNEDSADDAFKKSELIVDVQGDKYTDDEEESEVKDERPAWNSKRHYILAQIGFSVGLGNVWRFPYLCQKNGGGAYLVPYFILLMVIGIPLYFLELAVGQKIRRGSIGVWNYISPKLGGIGFSSLIVCFLVALYYNVVIGWSLFYFSQSFQNPLPWDQCPLVKNASHTFVEPECEKSSATTYYWYRKALNISSSISEGGGLQWKMGLCLLVAWVLVCSAMVKGIQSCGKVSMPEPFLILLSTIPGSYILVLCSHLWSFSAS
;
A
#
# COMPACT_ATOMS: atom_id res chain seq x y z
N MET A 1 5.38 51.14 65.55
CA MET A 1 5.42 51.26 64.07
C MET A 1 5.54 49.86 63.46
N PRO A 2 4.48 49.35 62.81
CA PRO A 2 4.65 48.42 61.70
C PRO A 2 3.65 48.73 60.58
N LYS A 3 4.08 49.36 59.48
CA LYS A 3 3.23 49.61 58.29
C LYS A 3 3.79 49.10 56.96
N ASN A 4 5.02 48.56 56.91
CA ASN A 4 5.66 48.22 55.63
C ASN A 4 5.45 46.80 55.10
N SER A 5 5.20 45.79 55.94
CA SER A 5 5.12 44.39 55.44
C SER A 5 3.88 44.11 54.58
N LYS A 6 2.74 44.77 54.86
CA LYS A 6 1.50 44.62 54.06
C LYS A 6 1.56 45.37 52.73
N VAL A 7 2.41 46.39 52.62
CA VAL A 7 2.56 47.17 51.38
C VAL A 7 3.44 46.40 50.40
N ILE A 8 4.57 45.87 50.87
CA ILE A 8 5.49 45.08 50.05
C ILE A 8 4.83 43.81 49.49
N LYS A 9 3.97 43.14 50.29
CA LYS A 9 3.24 41.96 49.80
C LYS A 9 2.22 42.31 48.70
N ARG A 10 1.59 43.48 48.77
CA ARG A 10 0.66 43.94 47.71
C ARG A 10 1.38 44.34 46.44
N GLU A 11 2.57 44.92 46.53
CA GLU A 11 3.38 45.24 45.34
C GLU A 11 3.83 43.97 44.61
N LEU A 12 4.29 42.96 45.35
CA LEU A 12 4.69 41.67 44.76
C LEU A 12 3.50 40.90 44.16
N ASP A 13 2.34 40.89 44.83
CA ASP A 13 1.13 40.25 44.31
C ASP A 13 0.64 40.96 43.04
N ASN A 14 0.75 42.29 42.96
CA ASN A 14 0.37 43.06 41.77
C ASN A 14 1.31 42.80 40.58
N GLU A 15 2.63 42.72 40.82
CA GLU A 15 3.63 42.47 39.78
C GLU A 15 3.48 41.06 39.16
N VAL A 16 3.15 40.05 39.98
CA VAL A 16 2.85 38.69 39.50
C VAL A 16 1.56 38.65 38.69
N ILE A 17 0.50 39.37 39.13
CA ILE A 17 -0.77 39.44 38.39
C ILE A 17 -0.56 40.12 37.03
N GLU A 18 0.28 41.15 36.97
CA GLU A 18 0.59 41.88 35.73
C GLU A 18 1.38 41.01 34.74
N SER A 19 2.37 40.24 35.23
CA SER A 19 3.11 39.29 34.38
C SER A 19 2.25 38.14 33.85
N VAL A 20 1.31 37.62 34.65
CA VAL A 20 0.35 36.59 34.18
C VAL A 20 -0.63 37.17 33.17
N LYS A 21 -1.04 38.43 33.37
CA LYS A 21 -1.91 39.14 32.43
C LYS A 21 -1.22 39.39 31.08
N ASP A 22 0.07 39.67 31.09
CA ASP A 22 0.87 39.81 29.85
C ASP A 22 1.01 38.48 29.10
N LEU A 23 1.19 37.35 29.80
CA LEU A 23 1.23 36.03 29.18
C LEU A 23 -0.11 35.64 28.55
N LEU A 24 -1.23 35.87 29.25
CA LEU A 24 -2.57 35.61 28.73
C LEU A 24 -2.90 36.53 27.55
N SER A 25 -2.48 37.80 27.59
CA SER A 25 -2.71 38.74 26.48
C SER A 25 -1.95 38.36 25.21
N ASN A 26 -0.78 37.71 25.32
CA ASN A 26 -0.04 37.20 24.16
C ASN A 26 -0.69 35.96 23.56
N GLU A 27 -1.24 35.07 24.39
CA GLU A 27 -2.00 33.88 23.96
C GLU A 27 -3.30 34.30 23.26
N ASP A 28 -4.03 35.26 23.82
CA ASP A 28 -5.22 35.87 23.19
C ASP A 28 -4.88 36.59 21.87
N SER A 29 -3.72 37.27 21.78
CA SER A 29 -3.31 37.93 20.53
C SER A 29 -2.94 36.96 19.41
N ALA A 30 -2.40 35.78 19.75
CA ALA A 30 -2.06 34.74 18.79
C ALA A 30 -3.31 34.02 18.28
N ASP A 31 -4.28 33.77 19.17
CA ASP A 31 -5.58 33.21 18.83
C ASP A 31 -6.43 34.21 18.03
N ASP A 32 -6.40 35.50 18.36
CA ASP A 32 -7.06 36.55 17.59
C ASP A 32 -6.40 36.78 16.23
N ALA A 33 -5.07 36.65 16.11
CA ALA A 33 -4.38 36.71 14.81
C ALA A 33 -4.71 35.50 13.93
N PHE A 34 -4.78 34.30 14.53
CA PHE A 34 -5.21 33.08 13.84
C PHE A 34 -6.68 33.17 13.37
N LYS A 35 -7.56 33.70 14.22
CA LYS A 35 -8.99 33.87 13.93
C LYS A 35 -9.29 35.03 12.98
N LYS A 36 -8.48 36.10 13.02
CA LYS A 36 -8.59 37.24 12.10
C LYS A 36 -8.06 36.92 10.70
N SER A 37 -7.12 35.99 10.56
CA SER A 37 -6.78 35.42 9.25
C SER A 37 -7.90 34.55 8.67
N GLU A 38 -8.81 34.02 9.50
CA GLU A 38 -9.98 33.24 9.05
C GLU A 38 -11.22 34.12 8.76
N LEU A 39 -11.25 35.39 9.21
CA LEU A 39 -12.46 36.21 9.21
C LEU A 39 -12.41 37.49 8.34
N ILE A 40 -11.38 37.71 7.53
CA ILE A 40 -11.36 38.82 6.56
C ILE A 40 -11.66 38.29 5.15
N VAL A 41 -12.94 37.98 4.92
CA VAL A 41 -13.60 38.12 3.61
C VAL A 41 -14.89 38.87 3.90
N ASP A 42 -14.82 40.20 3.74
CA ASP A 42 -15.90 41.14 4.06
C ASP A 42 -16.87 41.22 2.87
N VAL A 43 -18.15 40.93 3.11
CA VAL A 43 -19.25 41.20 2.18
C VAL A 43 -19.96 42.47 2.68
N GLN A 44 -19.70 43.59 2.00
CA GLN A 44 -20.62 44.74 2.04
C GLN A 44 -21.60 44.58 0.86
N GLY A 45 -22.85 44.29 1.18
CA GLY A 45 -23.87 43.94 0.18
C GLY A 45 -24.43 45.12 -0.62
N ASP A 46 -24.84 44.80 -1.85
CA ASP A 46 -26.06 45.35 -2.47
C ASP A 46 -26.63 44.35 -3.51
N LYS A 47 -27.97 44.27 -3.56
CA LYS A 47 -28.85 43.33 -4.29
C LYS A 47 -28.48 43.02 -5.76
N TYR A 48 -28.47 41.73 -6.14
CA TYR A 48 -29.31 41.10 -7.19
C TYR A 48 -29.10 39.56 -7.22
N THR A 49 -30.15 38.82 -7.60
CA THR A 49 -30.28 37.35 -7.75
C THR A 49 -29.35 36.71 -8.80
N ASP A 50 -28.64 35.63 -8.45
CA ASP A 50 -28.82 34.23 -8.92
C ASP A 50 -27.61 33.37 -8.47
N ASP A 51 -27.89 32.10 -8.19
CA ASP A 51 -27.04 31.11 -7.50
C ASP A 51 -25.69 30.78 -8.19
N GLU A 52 -24.56 31.08 -7.54
CA GLU A 52 -23.29 30.36 -7.72
C GLU A 52 -22.56 30.26 -6.36
N GLU A 53 -22.78 29.16 -5.62
CA GLU A 53 -21.93 28.76 -4.50
C GLU A 53 -20.61 28.20 -5.05
N GLU A 54 -19.57 29.04 -5.13
CA GLU A 54 -18.20 28.58 -5.24
C GLU A 54 -17.79 27.99 -3.88
N SER A 55 -18.01 26.69 -3.72
CA SER A 55 -17.55 25.94 -2.55
C SER A 55 -16.02 26.00 -2.48
N GLU A 56 -15.48 26.70 -1.48
CA GLU A 56 -14.09 26.48 -1.06
C GLU A 56 -13.92 25.01 -0.69
N VAL A 57 -13.37 24.21 -1.60
CA VAL A 57 -12.96 22.84 -1.33
C VAL A 57 -11.76 22.93 -0.40
N LYS A 58 -12.00 22.98 0.92
CA LYS A 58 -11.02 22.48 1.88
C LYS A 58 -10.72 21.05 1.44
N ASP A 59 -9.50 20.79 0.96
CA ASP A 59 -9.02 19.45 0.57
C ASP A 59 -9.01 18.52 1.80
N GLU A 60 -10.20 18.14 2.26
CA GLU A 60 -10.38 17.15 3.30
C GLU A 60 -9.92 15.81 2.74
N ARG A 61 -8.84 15.29 3.32
CA ARG A 61 -8.26 14.03 2.87
C ARG A 61 -9.32 12.93 2.85
N PRO A 62 -9.31 12.07 1.82
CA PRO A 62 -10.30 11.02 1.69
C PRO A 62 -10.29 10.11 2.91
N ALA A 63 -11.41 10.07 3.63
CA ALA A 63 -11.63 9.18 4.77
C ALA A 63 -12.22 7.83 4.31
N TRP A 64 -12.04 6.80 5.13
CA TRP A 64 -12.67 5.51 4.89
C TRP A 64 -14.17 5.57 5.19
N ASN A 65 -15.00 5.08 4.27
CA ASN A 65 -16.46 5.05 4.43
C ASN A 65 -16.93 4.23 5.66
N SER A 66 -16.12 3.28 6.16
CA SER A 66 -16.44 2.49 7.36
C SER A 66 -15.19 1.85 7.96
N LYS A 67 -15.20 1.65 9.29
CA LYS A 67 -14.17 0.91 10.04
C LYS A 67 -13.96 -0.52 9.53
N ARG A 68 -15.02 -1.18 9.04
CA ARG A 68 -14.94 -2.54 8.48
C ARG A 68 -14.10 -2.57 7.19
N HIS A 69 -14.28 -1.58 6.32
CA HIS A 69 -13.48 -1.45 5.09
C HIS A 69 -12.01 -1.20 5.41
N TYR A 70 -11.73 -0.37 6.42
CA TYR A 70 -10.36 -0.15 6.90
C TYR A 70 -9.70 -1.44 7.42
N ILE A 71 -10.38 -2.22 8.26
CA ILE A 71 -9.85 -3.49 8.78
C ILE A 71 -9.64 -4.49 7.64
N LEU A 72 -10.59 -4.60 6.71
CA LEU A 72 -10.49 -5.52 5.58
C LEU A 72 -9.30 -5.17 4.65
N ALA A 73 -9.12 -3.87 4.36
CA ALA A 73 -7.97 -3.37 3.62
C ALA A 73 -6.66 -3.74 4.31
N GLN A 74 -6.62 -3.64 5.64
CA GLN A 74 -5.44 -3.94 6.44
C GLN A 74 -5.12 -5.44 6.52
N ILE A 75 -6.14 -6.31 6.55
CA ILE A 75 -5.97 -7.76 6.46
C ILE A 75 -5.48 -8.15 5.06
N GLY A 76 -6.07 -7.57 4.01
CA GLY A 76 -5.61 -7.78 2.63
C GLY A 76 -4.20 -7.25 2.36
N PHE A 77 -3.73 -6.26 3.12
CA PHE A 77 -2.32 -5.85 3.13
C PHE A 77 -1.41 -6.91 3.77
N SER A 78 -1.88 -7.57 4.83
CA SER A 78 -1.07 -8.48 5.65
C SER A 78 -1.03 -9.90 5.09
N VAL A 79 -2.07 -10.31 4.35
CA VAL A 79 -2.16 -11.62 3.70
C VAL A 79 -1.78 -11.47 2.22
N GLY A 80 -0.64 -12.05 1.84
CA GLY A 80 -0.19 -12.05 0.44
C GLY A 80 0.18 -13.45 -0.05
N LEU A 81 0.47 -13.57 -1.35
CA LEU A 81 0.91 -14.81 -2.00
C LEU A 81 2.11 -15.49 -1.31
N GLY A 82 2.95 -14.73 -0.60
CA GLY A 82 4.03 -15.26 0.21
C GLY A 82 3.55 -16.26 1.28
N ASN A 83 2.36 -16.06 1.86
CA ASN A 83 1.81 -16.99 2.84
C ASN A 83 1.38 -18.32 2.19
N VAL A 84 1.05 -18.31 0.89
CA VAL A 84 0.56 -19.49 0.16
C VAL A 84 1.69 -20.43 -0.22
N TRP A 85 2.81 -19.92 -0.74
CA TRP A 85 3.91 -20.79 -1.21
C TRP A 85 5.21 -20.64 -0.41
N ARG A 86 5.55 -19.44 0.06
CA ARG A 86 6.86 -19.17 0.65
C ARG A 86 6.90 -19.66 2.10
N PHE A 87 5.83 -19.42 2.85
CA PHE A 87 5.73 -19.90 4.22
C PHE A 87 5.79 -21.44 4.31
N PRO A 88 4.99 -22.22 3.56
CA PRO A 88 5.11 -23.68 3.57
C PRO A 88 6.49 -24.17 3.11
N TYR A 89 7.06 -23.54 2.08
CA TYR A 89 8.40 -23.89 1.59
C TYR A 89 9.49 -23.69 2.65
N LEU A 90 9.50 -22.55 3.35
CA LEU A 90 10.46 -22.29 4.43
C LEU A 90 10.23 -23.21 5.64
N CYS A 91 8.96 -23.44 6.01
CA CYS A 91 8.59 -24.34 7.08
C CYS A 91 9.16 -25.73 6.81
N GLN A 92 8.90 -26.29 5.62
CA GLN A 92 9.40 -27.62 5.24
C GLN A 92 10.93 -27.68 5.23
N LYS A 93 11.61 -26.66 4.68
CA LYS A 93 13.08 -26.63 4.58
C LYS A 93 13.75 -26.49 5.95
N ASN A 94 13.13 -25.80 6.90
CA ASN A 94 13.72 -25.45 8.19
C ASN A 94 13.23 -26.34 9.35
N GLY A 95 12.93 -27.62 9.08
CA GLY A 95 12.53 -28.58 10.12
C GLY A 95 11.03 -28.73 10.32
N GLY A 96 10.22 -28.38 9.30
CA GLY A 96 8.77 -28.53 9.33
C GLY A 96 8.13 -27.75 10.48
N GLY A 97 7.29 -28.43 11.26
CA GLY A 97 6.60 -27.83 12.40
C GLY A 97 7.50 -27.19 13.46
N ALA A 98 8.77 -27.60 13.58
CA ALA A 98 9.72 -26.98 14.53
C ALA A 98 10.02 -25.52 14.18
N TYR A 99 9.94 -25.14 12.90
CA TYR A 99 10.11 -23.75 12.44
C TYR A 99 9.03 -22.80 12.99
N LEU A 100 7.86 -23.32 13.39
CA LEU A 100 6.78 -22.52 13.93
C LEU A 100 7.13 -21.87 15.28
N VAL A 101 7.96 -22.53 16.09
CA VAL A 101 8.35 -22.02 17.42
C VAL A 101 9.13 -20.69 17.29
N PRO A 102 10.27 -20.60 16.57
CA PRO A 102 10.94 -19.32 16.37
C PRO A 102 10.11 -18.34 15.55
N TYR A 103 9.27 -18.80 14.63
CA TYR A 103 8.36 -17.94 13.86
C TYR A 103 7.39 -17.18 14.77
N PHE A 104 6.71 -17.86 15.70
CA PHE A 104 5.77 -17.21 16.61
C PHE A 104 6.48 -16.30 17.63
N ILE A 105 7.67 -16.68 18.10
CA ILE A 105 8.47 -15.81 19.00
C ILE A 105 8.83 -14.50 18.29
N LEU A 106 9.37 -14.58 17.06
CA LEU A 106 9.73 -13.38 16.29
C LEU A 106 8.49 -12.57 15.90
N LEU A 107 7.35 -13.22 15.63
CA LEU A 107 6.09 -12.54 15.38
C LEU A 107 5.63 -11.73 16.59
N MET A 108 5.68 -12.30 17.79
CA MET A 108 5.26 -11.62 19.02
C MET A 108 6.23 -10.52 19.45
N VAL A 109 7.54 -10.75 19.33
CA VAL A 109 8.58 -9.81 19.82
C VAL A 109 8.86 -8.68 18.83
N ILE A 110 8.82 -8.96 17.53
CA ILE A 110 9.22 -7.99 16.48
C ILE A 110 8.03 -7.64 15.60
N GLY A 111 7.29 -8.63 15.10
CA GLY A 111 6.20 -8.43 14.13
C GLY A 111 5.07 -7.54 14.66
N ILE A 112 4.41 -7.94 15.75
CA ILE A 112 3.27 -7.22 16.32
C ILE A 112 3.67 -5.82 16.81
N PRO A 113 4.79 -5.61 17.53
CA PRO A 113 5.18 -4.28 17.98
C PRO A 113 5.50 -3.32 16.83
N LEU A 114 6.24 -3.77 15.81
CA LEU A 114 6.54 -2.92 14.64
C LEU A 114 5.28 -2.56 13.87
N TYR A 115 4.39 -3.53 13.66
CA TYR A 115 3.12 -3.31 13.00
C TYR A 115 2.23 -2.29 13.74
N PHE A 116 2.13 -2.41 15.06
CA PHE A 116 1.38 -1.47 15.88
C PHE A 116 2.00 -0.06 15.86
N LEU A 117 3.33 0.03 15.91
CA LEU A 117 4.05 1.31 15.81
C LEU A 117 3.75 2.00 14.49
N GLU A 118 3.82 1.27 13.37
CA GLU A 118 3.54 1.82 12.04
C GLU A 118 2.11 2.36 11.92
N LEU A 119 1.12 1.60 12.41
CA LEU A 119 -0.27 2.06 12.46
C LEU A 119 -0.44 3.31 13.34
N ALA A 120 0.15 3.32 14.54
CA ALA A 120 0.04 4.44 15.46
C ALA A 120 0.67 5.73 14.89
N VAL A 121 1.86 5.62 14.29
CA VAL A 121 2.54 6.74 13.63
C VAL A 121 1.74 7.24 12.44
N GLY A 122 1.22 6.35 11.60
CA GLY A 122 0.39 6.70 10.45
C GLY A 122 -0.89 7.45 10.84
N GLN A 123 -1.58 7.01 11.89
CA GLN A 123 -2.80 7.66 12.39
C GLN A 123 -2.53 9.00 13.09
N LYS A 124 -1.38 9.13 13.78
CA LYS A 124 -1.02 10.35 14.52
C LYS A 124 -0.53 11.47 13.61
N ILE A 125 0.40 11.16 12.69
CA ILE A 125 1.04 12.18 11.85
C ILE A 125 0.20 12.49 10.61
N ARG A 126 -0.64 11.52 10.16
CA ARG A 126 -1.50 11.65 8.98
C ARG A 126 -0.73 12.23 7.80
N ARG A 127 0.41 11.66 7.42
CA ARG A 127 1.19 12.01 6.22
C ARG A 127 1.62 10.73 5.49
N GLY A 128 1.98 10.85 4.21
CA GLY A 128 2.60 9.75 3.48
C GLY A 128 3.97 9.39 4.07
N SER A 129 4.51 8.22 3.73
CA SER A 129 5.74 7.68 4.36
C SER A 129 6.92 8.66 4.31
N ILE A 130 7.16 9.34 3.18
CA ILE A 130 8.21 10.37 3.05
C ILE A 130 7.96 11.54 4.02
N GLY A 131 6.72 12.02 4.08
CA GLY A 131 6.31 13.13 4.95
C GLY A 131 6.38 12.79 6.44
N VAL A 132 6.15 11.53 6.81
CA VAL A 132 6.26 11.03 8.20
C VAL A 132 7.72 11.08 8.66
N TRP A 133 8.64 10.51 7.88
CA TRP A 133 10.05 10.48 8.26
C TRP A 133 10.67 11.87 8.28
N ASN A 134 10.30 12.73 7.32
CA ASN A 134 10.76 14.13 7.31
C ASN A 134 10.21 14.95 8.49
N TYR A 135 8.98 14.65 8.95
CA TYR A 135 8.38 15.29 10.12
C TYR A 135 9.09 14.88 11.43
N ILE A 136 9.48 13.60 11.58
CA ILE A 136 10.19 13.12 12.77
C ILE A 136 11.61 13.68 12.80
N SER A 137 12.35 13.58 11.69
CA SER A 137 13.67 14.19 11.55
C SER A 137 14.05 14.32 10.07
N PRO A 138 14.48 15.50 9.60
CA PRO A 138 14.88 15.68 8.21
C PRO A 138 16.08 14.80 7.81
N LYS A 139 16.93 14.39 8.78
CA LYS A 139 18.05 13.46 8.54
C LYS A 139 17.58 12.04 8.23
N LEU A 140 16.37 11.67 8.64
CA LEU A 140 15.77 10.34 8.42
C LEU A 140 14.91 10.28 7.15
N GLY A 141 14.83 11.36 6.36
CA GLY A 141 14.04 11.41 5.12
C GLY A 141 14.40 10.30 4.10
N GLY A 142 15.65 9.83 4.12
CA GLY A 142 16.11 8.72 3.27
C GLY A 142 15.35 7.40 3.49
N ILE A 143 14.78 7.18 4.68
CA ILE A 143 13.98 5.98 4.97
C ILE A 143 12.69 5.97 4.14
N GLY A 144 12.03 7.13 4.02
CA GLY A 144 10.83 7.27 3.18
C GLY A 144 11.11 7.05 1.70
N PHE A 145 12.26 7.54 1.21
CA PHE A 145 12.69 7.33 -0.17
C PHE A 145 13.08 5.87 -0.46
N SER A 146 13.78 5.22 0.49
CA SER A 146 14.10 3.79 0.40
C SER A 146 12.82 2.95 0.35
N SER A 147 11.83 3.28 1.18
CA SER A 147 10.51 2.63 1.13
C SER A 147 9.87 2.74 -0.26
N LEU A 148 9.89 3.92 -0.88
CA LEU A 148 9.36 4.13 -2.24
C LEU A 148 10.03 3.22 -3.27
N ILE A 149 11.37 3.15 -3.27
CA ILE A 149 12.12 2.29 -4.21
C ILE A 149 11.77 0.82 -4.00
N VAL A 150 11.74 0.36 -2.75
CA VAL A 150 11.39 -1.03 -2.44
C VAL A 150 9.97 -1.32 -2.93
N CYS A 151 9.01 -0.41 -2.69
CA CYS A 151 7.63 -0.58 -3.15
C CYS A 151 7.54 -0.65 -4.68
N PHE A 152 8.31 0.16 -5.40
CA PHE A 152 8.38 0.10 -6.85
C PHE A 152 8.96 -1.22 -7.37
N LEU A 153 10.10 -1.67 -6.84
CA LEU A 153 10.71 -2.94 -7.23
C LEU A 153 9.79 -4.13 -6.93
N VAL A 154 9.13 -4.08 -5.78
CA VAL A 154 8.15 -5.08 -5.37
C VAL A 154 6.96 -5.10 -6.33
N ALA A 155 6.42 -3.93 -6.69
CA ALA A 155 5.33 -3.82 -7.66
C ALA A 155 5.71 -4.40 -9.03
N LEU A 156 6.93 -4.17 -9.52
CA LEU A 156 7.39 -4.71 -10.80
C LEU A 156 7.33 -6.24 -10.82
N TYR A 157 7.93 -6.92 -9.84
CA TYR A 157 7.99 -8.39 -9.88
C TYR A 157 6.65 -9.05 -9.55
N TYR A 158 5.84 -8.47 -8.65
CA TYR A 158 4.54 -9.06 -8.36
C TYR A 158 3.57 -8.93 -9.54
N ASN A 159 3.63 -7.84 -10.30
CA ASN A 159 2.84 -7.72 -11.53
C ASN A 159 3.18 -8.81 -12.55
N VAL A 160 4.43 -9.28 -12.60
CA VAL A 160 4.81 -10.45 -13.41
C VAL A 160 4.08 -11.71 -12.95
N VAL A 161 3.99 -11.94 -11.64
CA VAL A 161 3.24 -13.09 -11.10
C VAL A 161 1.74 -12.99 -11.42
N ILE A 162 1.15 -11.79 -11.33
CA ILE A 162 -0.24 -11.57 -11.73
C ILE A 162 -0.41 -11.93 -13.22
N GLY A 163 0.51 -11.50 -14.07
CA GLY A 163 0.54 -11.86 -15.48
C GLY A 163 0.56 -13.38 -15.71
N TRP A 164 1.35 -14.12 -14.92
CA TRP A 164 1.36 -15.59 -14.96
C TRP A 164 0.01 -16.19 -14.56
N SER A 165 -0.61 -15.68 -13.50
CA SER A 165 -1.94 -16.13 -13.07
C SER A 165 -3.01 -15.87 -14.12
N LEU A 166 -3.01 -14.69 -14.77
CA LEU A 166 -3.93 -14.37 -15.86
C LEU A 166 -3.72 -15.26 -17.09
N PHE A 167 -2.46 -15.59 -17.40
CA PHE A 167 -2.13 -16.52 -18.45
C PHE A 167 -2.74 -17.90 -18.18
N TYR A 168 -2.48 -18.48 -17.00
CA TYR A 168 -3.04 -19.79 -16.63
C TYR A 168 -4.57 -19.77 -16.52
N PHE A 169 -5.15 -18.69 -16.00
CA PHE A 169 -6.61 -18.50 -15.95
C PHE A 169 -7.22 -18.56 -17.36
N SER A 170 -6.62 -17.85 -18.32
CA SER A 170 -7.08 -17.85 -19.71
C SER A 170 -6.95 -19.23 -20.38
N GLN A 171 -5.93 -20.00 -20.02
CA GLN A 171 -5.72 -21.37 -20.53
C GLN A 171 -6.62 -22.42 -19.87
N SER A 172 -7.25 -22.09 -18.73
CA SER A 172 -8.13 -23.02 -17.98
C SER A 172 -9.51 -23.20 -18.61
N PHE A 173 -9.88 -22.38 -19.61
CA PHE A 173 -11.15 -22.52 -20.33
C PHE A 173 -11.16 -23.63 -21.39
N GLN A 174 -10.10 -24.43 -21.49
CA GLN A 174 -9.95 -25.52 -22.45
C GLN A 174 -10.06 -26.88 -21.76
N ASN A 175 -10.77 -27.82 -22.39
CA ASN A 175 -10.85 -29.23 -21.96
C ASN A 175 -10.40 -30.12 -23.14
N PRO A 176 -9.34 -30.96 -23.00
CA PRO A 176 -8.50 -31.16 -21.81
C PRO A 176 -7.57 -29.98 -21.49
N LEU A 177 -7.07 -29.91 -20.26
CA LEU A 177 -6.15 -28.83 -19.87
C LEU A 177 -4.80 -28.96 -20.61
N PRO A 178 -4.17 -27.84 -21.02
CA PRO A 178 -2.92 -27.88 -21.78
C PRO A 178 -1.72 -28.54 -21.07
N TRP A 179 -1.78 -28.67 -19.74
CA TRP A 179 -0.76 -29.29 -18.88
C TRP A 179 -1.20 -30.64 -18.29
N ASP A 180 -2.26 -31.23 -18.82
CA ASP A 180 -2.78 -32.53 -18.36
C ASP A 180 -1.89 -33.69 -18.81
N GLN A 181 -1.45 -33.68 -20.08
CA GLN A 181 -0.68 -34.77 -20.69
C GLN A 181 0.57 -34.29 -21.42
N CYS A 182 1.59 -35.15 -21.47
CA CYS A 182 2.80 -34.88 -22.25
C CYS A 182 2.50 -34.93 -23.76
N PRO A 183 3.05 -33.98 -24.55
CA PRO A 183 2.86 -33.99 -25.99
C PRO A 183 3.58 -35.18 -26.63
N LEU A 184 2.96 -35.75 -27.66
CA LEU A 184 3.54 -36.80 -28.50
C LEU A 184 4.27 -36.16 -29.68
N VAL A 185 5.53 -36.52 -29.88
CA VAL A 185 6.33 -36.13 -31.03
C VAL A 185 6.26 -37.23 -32.08
N LYS A 186 5.92 -36.86 -33.32
CA LYS A 186 5.92 -37.80 -34.45
C LYS A 186 7.23 -37.66 -35.22
N ASN A 187 8.04 -38.70 -35.24
CA ASN A 187 9.14 -38.86 -36.20
C ASN A 187 8.67 -39.83 -37.31
N ALA A 188 9.31 -39.81 -38.48
CA ALA A 188 8.85 -40.34 -39.78
C ALA A 188 8.10 -41.70 -39.76
N SER A 189 8.35 -42.57 -38.79
CA SER A 189 7.64 -43.84 -38.61
C SER A 189 7.27 -44.18 -37.15
N HIS A 190 7.62 -43.34 -36.17
CA HIS A 190 7.45 -43.64 -34.74
C HIS A 190 6.90 -42.42 -33.98
N THR A 191 5.83 -42.64 -33.20
CA THR A 191 5.30 -41.66 -32.24
C THR A 191 5.83 -41.97 -30.85
N PHE A 192 6.56 -41.03 -30.25
CA PHE A 192 7.09 -41.16 -28.89
C PHE A 192 6.70 -39.94 -28.05
N VAL A 193 6.71 -40.10 -26.73
CA VAL A 193 6.45 -39.02 -25.78
C VAL A 193 7.67 -38.11 -25.76
N GLU A 194 7.46 -36.79 -25.69
CA GLU A 194 8.58 -35.83 -25.54
C GLU A 194 9.50 -36.23 -24.36
N PRO A 195 10.77 -36.57 -24.59
CA PRO A 195 11.65 -37.16 -23.57
C PRO A 195 11.91 -36.20 -22.41
N GLU A 196 11.90 -34.90 -22.65
CA GLU A 196 12.02 -33.89 -21.60
C GLU A 196 10.78 -33.85 -20.70
N CYS A 197 9.60 -34.09 -21.26
CA CYS A 197 8.35 -34.15 -20.50
C CYS A 197 8.27 -35.43 -19.66
N GLU A 198 8.69 -36.57 -20.22
CA GLU A 198 8.73 -37.86 -19.53
C GLU A 198 9.69 -37.85 -18.33
N LYS A 199 10.87 -37.22 -18.46
CA LYS A 199 11.83 -37.09 -17.36
C LYS A 199 11.35 -36.16 -16.23
N SER A 200 10.44 -35.23 -16.53
CA SER A 200 9.95 -34.23 -15.59
C SER A 200 8.48 -34.50 -15.22
N SER A 201 7.56 -33.73 -15.78
CA SER A 201 6.11 -33.92 -15.70
C SER A 201 5.42 -33.00 -16.71
N ALA A 202 4.18 -33.32 -17.11
CA ALA A 202 3.41 -32.50 -18.04
C ALA A 202 3.27 -31.03 -17.60
N THR A 203 3.05 -30.78 -16.31
CA THR A 203 2.95 -29.44 -15.72
C THR A 203 4.27 -28.68 -15.74
N THR A 204 5.37 -29.35 -15.36
CA THR A 204 6.71 -28.75 -15.36
C THR A 204 7.15 -28.42 -16.78
N TYR A 205 6.96 -29.35 -17.72
CA TYR A 205 7.27 -29.16 -19.12
C TYR A 205 6.46 -27.99 -19.72
N TYR A 206 5.15 -27.93 -19.44
CA TYR A 206 4.31 -26.84 -19.90
C TYR A 206 4.81 -25.48 -19.38
N TRP A 207 5.13 -25.38 -18.09
CA TRP A 207 5.63 -24.14 -17.51
C TRP A 207 6.93 -23.65 -18.16
N TYR A 208 7.95 -24.52 -18.24
CA TYR A 208 9.28 -24.10 -18.69
C TYR A 208 9.39 -24.00 -20.22
N ARG A 209 8.72 -24.87 -20.99
CA ARG A 209 8.85 -24.94 -22.45
C ARG A 209 7.72 -24.26 -23.22
N LYS A 210 6.48 -24.29 -22.72
CA LYS A 210 5.33 -23.71 -23.42
C LYS A 210 4.96 -22.31 -22.92
N ALA A 211 4.92 -22.11 -21.62
CA ALA A 211 4.50 -20.84 -21.01
C ALA A 211 5.64 -19.81 -20.98
N LEU A 212 6.76 -20.15 -20.34
CA LEU A 212 7.92 -19.25 -20.21
C LEU A 212 8.84 -19.29 -21.43
N ASN A 213 9.01 -20.49 -22.02
CA ASN A 213 10.01 -20.76 -23.06
C ASN A 213 11.42 -20.29 -22.64
N ILE A 214 11.92 -20.89 -21.55
CA ILE A 214 13.18 -20.50 -20.91
C ILE A 214 14.41 -20.86 -21.77
N SER A 215 15.42 -19.98 -21.79
CA SER A 215 16.73 -20.25 -22.41
C SER A 215 17.63 -21.11 -21.51
N SER A 216 18.74 -21.57 -22.07
CA SER A 216 19.68 -22.46 -21.36
C SER A 216 20.50 -21.75 -20.29
N SER A 217 20.74 -20.45 -20.47
CA SER A 217 21.53 -19.59 -19.60
C SER A 217 20.96 -18.17 -19.54
N ILE A 218 21.17 -17.49 -18.41
CA ILE A 218 20.77 -16.08 -18.23
C ILE A 218 21.49 -15.12 -19.18
N SER A 219 22.67 -15.50 -19.70
CA SER A 219 23.44 -14.72 -20.68
C SER A 219 22.82 -14.76 -22.09
N GLU A 220 22.00 -15.76 -22.37
CA GLU A 220 21.31 -15.92 -23.64
C GLU A 220 19.92 -15.29 -23.53
N GLY A 221 19.84 -14.00 -23.89
CA GLY A 221 18.57 -13.31 -24.03
C GLY A 221 17.76 -13.91 -25.17
N GLY A 222 16.69 -14.64 -24.86
CA GLY A 222 15.71 -15.09 -25.84
C GLY A 222 14.90 -13.93 -26.43
N GLY A 223 14.00 -14.25 -27.36
CA GLY A 223 13.03 -13.28 -27.89
C GLY A 223 11.91 -12.96 -26.90
N LEU A 224 11.19 -11.86 -27.15
CA LEU A 224 10.03 -11.46 -26.35
C LEU A 224 8.87 -12.46 -26.53
N GLN A 225 8.46 -13.12 -25.45
CA GLN A 225 7.27 -13.98 -25.45
C GLN A 225 5.99 -13.13 -25.43
N TRP A 226 5.47 -12.80 -26.61
CA TRP A 226 4.31 -11.90 -26.78
C TRP A 226 3.06 -12.29 -25.98
N LYS A 227 2.79 -13.60 -25.81
CA LYS A 227 1.65 -14.07 -25.00
C LYS A 227 1.78 -13.66 -23.54
N MET A 228 2.98 -13.80 -22.98
CA MET A 228 3.27 -13.41 -21.60
C MET A 228 3.33 -11.90 -21.45
N GLY A 229 3.92 -11.21 -22.43
CA GLY A 229 3.95 -9.75 -22.49
C GLY A 229 2.55 -9.13 -22.53
N LEU A 230 1.62 -9.72 -23.29
CA LEU A 230 0.22 -9.28 -23.34
C LEU A 230 -0.48 -9.48 -21.99
N CYS A 231 -0.30 -10.63 -21.34
CA CYS A 231 -0.88 -10.88 -20.01
C CYS A 231 -0.32 -9.91 -18.96
N LEU A 232 0.95 -9.54 -19.06
CA LEU A 232 1.57 -8.53 -18.21
C LEU A 232 0.99 -7.14 -18.47
N LEU A 233 0.75 -6.75 -19.73
CA LEU A 233 0.10 -5.49 -20.06
C LEU A 233 -1.31 -5.42 -19.47
N VAL A 234 -2.09 -6.50 -19.60
CA VAL A 234 -3.43 -6.60 -18.99
C VAL A 234 -3.35 -6.49 -17.47
N ALA A 235 -2.37 -7.14 -16.82
CA ALA A 235 -2.17 -7.01 -15.38
C ALA A 235 -1.92 -5.55 -14.96
N TRP A 236 -1.07 -4.82 -15.69
CA TRP A 236 -0.84 -3.39 -15.44
C TRP A 236 -2.09 -2.55 -15.64
N VAL A 237 -2.87 -2.78 -16.69
CA VAL A 237 -4.13 -2.06 -16.93
C VAL A 237 -5.13 -2.32 -15.80
N LEU A 238 -5.26 -3.56 -15.33
CA LEU A 238 -6.12 -3.90 -14.19
C LEU A 238 -5.67 -3.21 -12.91
N VAL A 239 -4.37 -3.18 -12.62
CA VAL A 239 -3.84 -2.50 -11.43
C VAL A 239 -4.03 -0.98 -11.55
N CYS A 240 -3.67 -0.38 -12.68
CA CYS A 240 -3.85 1.05 -12.91
C CYS A 240 -5.33 1.44 -12.83
N SER A 241 -6.24 0.70 -13.46
CA SER A 241 -7.68 1.00 -13.38
C SER A 241 -8.23 0.90 -11.95
N ALA A 242 -7.79 -0.08 -11.15
CA ALA A 242 -8.15 -0.18 -9.75
C ALA A 242 -7.65 1.02 -8.92
N MET A 243 -6.54 1.64 -9.33
CA MET A 243 -5.90 2.77 -8.65
C MET A 243 -6.40 4.16 -9.06
N VAL A 244 -6.99 4.33 -10.26
CA VAL A 244 -7.41 5.65 -10.79
C VAL A 244 -8.30 6.45 -9.83
N LYS A 245 -9.15 5.77 -9.03
CA LYS A 245 -10.04 6.42 -8.05
C LYS A 245 -9.55 6.31 -6.59
N GLY A 246 -8.32 5.86 -6.37
CA GLY A 246 -7.68 5.75 -5.06
C GLY A 246 -8.50 4.94 -4.03
N ILE A 247 -8.48 5.39 -2.77
CA ILE A 247 -9.12 4.74 -1.62
C ILE A 247 -10.65 4.69 -1.73
N GLN A 248 -11.25 5.65 -2.44
CA GLN A 248 -12.69 5.72 -2.64
C GLN A 248 -13.20 4.71 -3.69
N SER A 249 -12.32 4.26 -4.60
CA SER A 249 -12.60 3.15 -5.52
C SER A 249 -12.80 1.85 -4.76
N CYS A 250 -11.91 1.55 -3.81
CA CYS A 250 -11.84 0.26 -3.12
C CYS A 250 -13.12 -0.11 -2.34
N GLY A 251 -13.95 0.88 -1.97
CA GLY A 251 -15.24 0.64 -1.31
C GLY A 251 -16.46 0.65 -2.24
N LYS A 252 -16.32 1.03 -3.51
CA LYS A 252 -17.44 1.16 -4.47
C LYS A 252 -17.42 0.10 -5.58
N VAL A 253 -16.35 -0.69 -5.72
CA VAL A 253 -16.34 -1.75 -6.74
C VAL A 253 -17.11 -2.96 -6.22
N SER A 254 -18.33 -3.13 -6.76
CA SER A 254 -19.03 -4.41 -6.81
C SER A 254 -18.24 -5.37 -7.72
N MET A 255 -17.05 -5.77 -7.28
CA MET A 255 -16.23 -6.74 -8.01
C MET A 255 -16.85 -8.12 -7.82
N PRO A 256 -17.10 -8.88 -8.90
CA PRO A 256 -17.62 -10.24 -8.79
C PRO A 256 -16.70 -11.09 -7.91
N GLU A 257 -17.28 -11.91 -7.01
CA GLU A 257 -16.56 -12.78 -6.05
C GLU A 257 -15.22 -13.39 -6.54
N PRO A 258 -15.09 -13.94 -7.77
CA PRO A 258 -13.81 -14.49 -8.24
C PRO A 258 -12.70 -13.44 -8.43
N PHE A 259 -13.04 -12.20 -8.78
CA PHE A 259 -12.09 -11.09 -8.87
C PHE A 259 -11.74 -10.52 -7.49
N LEU A 260 -12.68 -10.60 -6.54
CA LEU A 260 -12.46 -10.25 -5.14
C LEU A 260 -11.51 -11.24 -4.46
N ILE A 261 -11.65 -12.53 -4.76
CA ILE A 261 -10.69 -13.57 -4.36
C ILE A 261 -9.35 -13.27 -5.03
N LEU A 262 -9.29 -13.09 -6.35
CA LEU A 262 -8.06 -12.79 -7.07
C LEU A 262 -7.35 -11.50 -6.56
N LEU A 263 -8.09 -10.45 -6.20
CA LEU A 263 -7.56 -9.21 -5.57
C LEU A 263 -7.30 -9.32 -4.06
N SER A 264 -7.87 -10.30 -3.38
CA SER A 264 -7.54 -10.63 -1.98
C SER A 264 -6.33 -11.56 -1.88
N THR A 265 -6.09 -12.39 -2.91
CA THR A 265 -4.93 -13.27 -3.04
C THR A 265 -3.76 -12.54 -3.72
N ILE A 266 -4.01 -11.58 -4.61
CA ILE A 266 -3.01 -10.65 -5.16
C ILE A 266 -2.89 -9.47 -4.19
N PRO A 267 -1.68 -9.00 -3.83
CA PRO A 267 -1.57 -8.34 -2.54
C PRO A 267 -2.23 -6.96 -2.55
N GLY A 268 -3.27 -6.84 -1.72
CA GLY A 268 -3.83 -5.57 -1.26
C GLY A 268 -2.78 -4.68 -0.58
N SER A 269 -1.56 -5.20 -0.35
CA SER A 269 -0.41 -4.40 0.06
C SER A 269 0.09 -3.43 -1.00
N TYR A 270 -0.11 -3.69 -2.30
CA TYR A 270 0.54 -2.88 -3.34
C TYR A 270 -0.32 -1.75 -3.85
N ILE A 271 -1.63 -1.96 -4.05
CA ILE A 271 -2.54 -0.88 -4.46
C ILE A 271 -2.60 0.20 -3.39
N LEU A 272 -2.61 -0.16 -2.10
CA LEU A 272 -2.66 0.83 -1.02
C LEU A 272 -1.32 1.49 -0.72
N VAL A 273 -0.18 0.83 -0.91
CA VAL A 273 1.14 1.47 -0.73
C VAL A 273 1.53 2.32 -1.94
N LEU A 274 1.25 1.86 -3.16
CA LEU A 274 1.34 2.71 -4.34
C LEU A 274 0.31 3.84 -4.26
N CYS A 275 -0.92 3.63 -3.79
CA CYS A 275 -1.84 4.74 -3.52
C CYS A 275 -1.31 5.64 -2.40
N SER A 276 -0.73 5.11 -1.31
CA SER A 276 -0.19 5.94 -0.22
C SER A 276 1.04 6.75 -0.65
N HIS A 277 1.84 6.24 -1.58
CA HIS A 277 3.05 6.92 -2.07
C HIS A 277 2.81 7.78 -3.32
N LEU A 278 2.04 7.32 -4.31
CA LEU A 278 1.68 8.09 -5.51
C LEU A 278 0.67 9.19 -5.19
N TRP A 279 -0.27 8.98 -4.26
CA TRP A 279 -1.12 10.07 -3.77
C TRP A 279 -0.30 11.11 -2.99
N SER A 280 0.73 10.68 -2.26
CA SER A 280 1.66 11.61 -1.59
C SER A 280 2.51 12.43 -2.57
N PHE A 281 2.55 12.05 -3.84
CA PHE A 281 3.21 12.78 -4.93
C PHE A 281 2.22 13.65 -5.74
N SER A 282 0.93 13.28 -5.76
CA SER A 282 -0.14 14.06 -6.38
C SER A 282 -0.72 15.14 -5.47
N ALA A 283 -0.45 15.08 -4.17
CA ALA A 283 -0.90 16.04 -3.16
C ALA A 283 0.25 16.90 -2.59
N SER A 284 1.31 17.09 -3.40
CA SER A 284 2.41 18.01 -3.16
C SER A 284 2.63 18.87 -4.39
#